data_AF-A0A4U5QNC6-F1
#
_entry.id   AF-A0A4U5QNC6-F1
#
_cell.length_a   1.000
_cell.length_b   1.000
_cell.length_c   1.000
_cell.angle_alpha   90.00
_cell.angle_beta   90.00
_cell.angle_gamma   90.00
#
_symmetry.space_group_name_H-M   'P 1'
#
loop_
_entity.id
_entity.type
_entity.pdbx_description
1 polymer ?
#
loop_
_entity_poly.entity_id
_entity_poly.type
_entity_poly.pdbx_seq_one_letter_code
_entity_poly.pdbx_strand_id
1 'polypeptide(L)'
;MNDPNDHRYRKYHPYQDLYNVPAQNLYKLPTSPEFLFHEESLHQRRSWSESLQYYTGTGYLAGAISGGAKGSIEGIRAAEPGETLKLRVNRVLNSGGHMGRRFGNNLGVLGLMFAGIESGLIHWRDTDDLVNTVLAGLSTGAIYRAAKGPRSAAIAGAIGGIAAAAAVSGKQAVKRYVPI
;
A
#
# COMPACT_ATOMS: atom_id res chain seq x y z
N MET A 1 -6.62 -1.30 58.10
CA MET A 1 -6.82 -2.52 58.91
C MET A 1 -5.89 -3.61 58.40
N ASN A 2 -4.77 -3.87 59.07
CA ASN A 2 -3.94 -5.07 58.86
C ASN A 2 -4.22 -6.01 60.02
N ASP A 3 -4.94 -7.11 59.76
CA ASP A 3 -5.21 -8.14 60.76
C ASP A 3 -3.96 -9.05 60.90
N PRO A 4 -3.36 -9.18 62.10
CA PRO A 4 -2.17 -10.01 62.32
C PRO A 4 -2.38 -11.51 62.08
N ASN A 5 -3.62 -11.96 61.80
CA ASN A 5 -3.93 -13.35 61.45
C ASN A 5 -3.91 -13.67 59.94
N ASP A 6 -3.62 -12.71 59.04
CA ASP A 6 -3.61 -12.96 57.59
C ASP A 6 -2.51 -13.96 57.15
N HIS A 7 -1.54 -14.26 58.01
CA HIS A 7 -0.49 -15.26 57.77
C HIS A 7 -0.92 -16.71 58.03
N ARG A 8 -2.09 -16.96 58.65
CA ARG A 8 -2.54 -18.32 59.03
C ARG A 8 -3.49 -18.99 58.05
N TYR A 9 -4.02 -18.26 57.08
CA TYR A 9 -4.95 -18.81 56.09
C TYR A 9 -4.37 -18.66 54.69
N ARG A 10 -4.09 -19.78 54.02
CA ARG A 10 -3.76 -19.77 52.60
C ARG A 10 -5.04 -19.41 51.85
N LYS A 11 -5.15 -18.16 51.40
CA LYS A 11 -6.26 -17.70 50.55
C LYS A 11 -6.28 -18.57 49.30
N TYR A 12 -7.22 -19.51 49.22
CA TYR A 12 -7.40 -20.37 48.07
C TYR A 12 -7.86 -19.51 46.89
N HIS A 13 -7.01 -19.40 45.88
CA HIS A 13 -7.32 -18.65 44.67
C HIS A 13 -7.43 -19.63 43.50
N PRO A 14 -8.63 -20.18 43.21
CA PRO A 14 -8.82 -21.30 42.28
C PRO A 14 -8.38 -21.02 40.84
N TYR A 15 -8.12 -19.75 40.51
CA TYR A 15 -7.76 -19.28 39.17
C TYR A 15 -6.31 -18.77 39.08
N GLN A 16 -5.47 -19.01 40.09
CA GLN A 16 -4.08 -18.52 40.09
C GLN A 16 -3.25 -19.08 38.92
N ASP A 17 -3.48 -20.34 38.56
CA ASP A 17 -2.78 -21.02 37.44
C ASP A 17 -3.32 -20.61 36.07
N LEU A 18 -4.52 -20.01 36.04
CA LEU A 18 -5.20 -19.57 34.81
C LEU A 18 -4.77 -18.17 34.35
N TYR A 19 -4.10 -17.40 35.20
CA TYR A 19 -3.68 -16.03 34.86
C TYR A 19 -2.41 -15.99 34.00
N ASN A 20 -1.58 -17.04 34.08
CA ASN A 20 -0.26 -17.08 33.43
C ASN A 20 -0.21 -17.98 32.19
N VAL A 21 -1.36 -18.47 31.73
CA VAL A 21 -1.49 -19.27 30.52
C VAL A 21 -1.85 -18.37 29.34
N PRO A 22 -1.14 -18.49 28.19
CA PRO A 22 -1.49 -17.71 27.00
C PRO A 22 -2.91 -18.07 26.56
N ALA A 23 -3.72 -17.05 26.23
CA ALA A 23 -5.14 -17.21 25.89
C ALA A 23 -5.42 -18.25 24.80
N GLN A 24 -4.45 -18.52 23.93
CA GLN A 24 -4.47 -19.52 22.86
C GLN A 24 -4.56 -20.96 23.38
N ASN A 25 -4.07 -21.24 24.58
CA ASN A 25 -4.17 -22.57 25.22
C ASN A 25 -5.50 -22.77 25.94
N LEU A 26 -6.17 -21.67 26.32
CA LEU A 26 -7.47 -21.70 26.99
C LEU A 26 -8.63 -21.77 26.01
N TYR A 27 -8.50 -21.08 24.89
CA TYR A 27 -9.49 -21.07 23.84
C TYR A 27 -8.81 -21.47 22.53
N LYS A 28 -9.26 -22.57 21.92
CA LYS A 28 -8.90 -22.92 20.53
C LYS A 28 -9.57 -21.91 19.59
N LEU A 29 -8.97 -20.73 19.46
CA LEU A 29 -9.41 -19.78 18.45
C LEU A 29 -8.95 -20.29 17.08
N PRO A 30 -9.83 -20.31 16.08
CA PRO A 30 -9.44 -20.47 14.69
C PRO A 30 -8.38 -19.42 14.34
N THR A 31 -7.25 -19.85 13.76
CA THR A 31 -6.22 -18.93 13.25
C THR A 31 -6.61 -18.32 11.91
N SER A 32 -7.66 -18.85 11.27
CA SER A 32 -8.27 -18.31 10.07
C SER A 32 -9.51 -17.47 10.43
N PRO A 33 -9.75 -16.36 9.71
CA PRO A 33 -11.00 -15.61 9.87
C PRO A 33 -12.21 -16.53 9.58
N GLU A 34 -13.19 -16.52 10.48
CA GLU A 34 -14.44 -17.23 10.28
C GLU A 34 -15.36 -16.36 9.43
N PHE A 35 -15.47 -16.71 8.15
CA PHE A 35 -16.33 -15.99 7.22
C PHE A 35 -17.79 -16.36 7.49
N LEU A 36 -18.64 -15.34 7.58
CA LEU A 36 -20.08 -15.53 7.76
C LEU A 36 -20.73 -16.08 6.48
N PHE A 37 -20.10 -15.86 5.32
CA PHE A 37 -20.58 -16.31 4.02
C PHE A 37 -19.58 -17.26 3.36
N HIS A 38 -20.09 -18.34 2.80
CA HIS A 38 -19.25 -19.32 2.10
C HIS A 38 -18.61 -18.69 0.85
N GLU A 39 -19.30 -17.76 0.20
CA GLU A 39 -18.80 -17.00 -0.94
C GLU A 39 -17.60 -16.12 -0.59
N GLU A 40 -17.59 -15.49 0.59
CA GLU A 40 -16.43 -14.69 1.06
C GLU A 40 -15.24 -15.58 1.39
N SER A 41 -15.47 -16.80 1.90
CA SER A 41 -14.40 -17.76 2.14
C SER A 41 -13.74 -18.28 0.85
N LEU A 42 -14.49 -18.31 -0.25
CA LEU A 42 -13.99 -18.71 -1.57
C LEU A 42 -13.25 -17.55 -2.27
N HIS A 43 -13.67 -16.31 -2.01
CA HIS A 43 -13.06 -15.10 -2.55
C HIS A 43 -12.28 -14.35 -1.46
N GLN A 44 -11.15 -14.92 -1.03
CA GLN A 44 -10.19 -14.24 -0.14
C GLN A 44 -9.42 -13.13 -0.87
N ARG A 45 -10.14 -12.17 -1.45
CA ARG A 45 -9.61 -11.08 -2.29
C ARG A 45 -10.31 -9.78 -1.90
N ARG A 46 -9.60 -8.66 -1.96
CA ARG A 46 -10.21 -7.33 -1.77
C ARG A 46 -11.29 -7.09 -2.82
N SER A 47 -12.36 -6.39 -2.43
CA SER A 47 -13.36 -5.94 -3.39
C SER A 47 -12.71 -5.05 -4.47
N TRP A 48 -13.31 -5.03 -5.67
CA TRP A 48 -12.77 -4.23 -6.79
C TRP A 48 -12.64 -2.74 -6.43
N SER A 49 -13.67 -2.18 -5.80
CA SER A 49 -13.71 -0.78 -5.39
C SER A 49 -12.66 -0.47 -4.31
N GLU A 50 -12.47 -1.38 -3.35
CA GLU A 50 -11.45 -1.24 -2.32
C GLU A 50 -10.04 -1.29 -2.92
N SER A 51 -9.80 -2.21 -3.87
CA SER A 51 -8.53 -2.28 -4.60
C SER A 51 -8.27 -0.98 -5.39
N LEU A 52 -9.29 -0.43 -6.05
CA LEU A 52 -9.20 0.82 -6.80
C LEU A 52 -8.88 2.01 -5.90
N GLN A 53 -9.60 2.17 -4.78
CA GLN A 53 -9.34 3.23 -3.81
C GLN A 53 -7.95 3.08 -3.18
N TYR A 54 -7.55 1.85 -2.86
CA TYR A 54 -6.24 1.56 -2.29
C TYR A 54 -5.10 1.94 -3.25
N TYR A 55 -5.12 1.47 -4.50
CA TYR A 55 -4.07 1.76 -5.47
C TYR A 55 -4.04 3.24 -5.87
N THR A 56 -5.20 3.86 -6.04
CA THR A 56 -5.30 5.29 -6.38
C THR A 56 -4.82 6.17 -5.22
N GLY A 57 -5.27 5.89 -4.00
CA GLY A 57 -4.92 6.66 -2.81
C GLY A 57 -3.44 6.52 -2.44
N THR A 58 -2.94 5.29 -2.37
CA THR A 58 -1.52 5.04 -2.09
C THR A 58 -0.61 5.59 -3.18
N GLY A 59 -0.99 5.43 -4.45
CA GLY A 59 -0.26 6.00 -5.59
C GLY A 59 -0.24 7.52 -5.57
N TYR A 60 -1.36 8.18 -5.26
CA TYR A 60 -1.44 9.63 -5.13
C TYR A 60 -0.55 10.14 -3.99
N LEU A 61 -0.65 9.54 -2.80
CA LEU A 61 0.14 9.94 -1.64
C LEU A 61 1.63 9.72 -1.86
N ALA A 62 2.02 8.55 -2.40
CA ALA A 62 3.40 8.27 -2.74
C ALA A 62 3.94 9.29 -3.77
N GLY A 63 3.17 9.59 -4.81
CA GLY A 63 3.55 10.59 -5.81
C GLY A 63 3.63 12.00 -5.24
N ALA A 64 2.71 12.38 -4.36
CA ALA A 64 2.71 13.68 -3.71
C ALA A 64 3.92 13.86 -2.80
N ILE A 65 4.26 12.84 -1.99
CA ILE A 65 5.43 12.87 -1.10
C ILE A 65 6.72 12.93 -1.92
N SER A 66 6.91 12.02 -2.89
CA SER A 66 8.13 12.00 -3.71
C SER A 66 8.27 13.26 -4.57
N GLY A 67 7.18 13.72 -5.18
CA GLY A 67 7.16 14.94 -5.98
C GLY A 67 7.36 16.21 -5.15
N GLY A 68 6.78 16.25 -3.95
CA GLY A 68 6.93 17.36 -3.01
C GLY A 68 8.33 17.46 -2.47
N ALA A 69 8.95 16.33 -2.11
CA ALA A 69 10.35 16.27 -1.69
C ALA A 69 11.27 16.76 -2.82
N LYS A 70 11.09 16.24 -4.04
CA LYS A 70 11.88 16.65 -5.20
C LYS A 70 11.70 18.14 -5.52
N GLY A 71 10.46 18.62 -5.57
CA GLY A 71 10.17 20.03 -5.84
C GLY A 71 10.72 20.96 -4.77
N SER A 72 10.68 20.54 -3.50
CA SER A 72 11.26 21.30 -2.40
C SER A 72 12.79 21.40 -2.53
N ILE A 73 13.46 20.30 -2.90
CA ILE A 73 14.91 20.29 -3.14
C ILE A 73 15.27 21.21 -4.31
N GLU A 74 14.51 21.16 -5.41
CA GLU A 74 14.69 22.06 -6.55
C GLU A 74 14.46 23.52 -6.13
N GLY A 75 13.45 23.81 -5.32
CA GLY A 75 13.20 25.14 -4.77
C GLY A 75 14.32 25.66 -3.86
N ILE A 76 14.95 24.78 -3.08
CA ILE A 76 16.11 25.11 -2.24
C ILE A 76 17.33 25.42 -3.11
N ARG A 77 17.58 24.61 -4.15
CA ARG A 77 18.71 24.77 -5.08
C ARG A 77 18.59 26.02 -5.96
N ALA A 78 17.37 26.41 -6.29
CA ALA A 78 17.08 27.61 -7.07
C ALA A 78 17.04 28.90 -6.22
N ALA A 79 17.33 28.84 -4.93
CA ALA A 79 17.38 30.02 -4.07
C ALA A 79 18.67 30.81 -4.31
N GLU A 80 18.54 32.11 -4.59
CA GLU A 80 19.69 33.00 -4.82
C GLU A 80 20.40 33.38 -3.50
N PRO A 81 21.74 33.55 -3.51
CA PRO A 81 22.46 34.03 -2.34
C PRO A 81 22.09 35.49 -2.03
N GLY A 82 21.49 35.74 -0.86
CA GLY A 82 21.04 37.07 -0.43
C GLY A 82 19.53 37.21 -0.24
N GLU A 83 18.74 36.16 -0.54
CA GLU A 83 17.30 36.19 -0.34
C GLU A 83 16.89 36.20 1.14
N THR A 84 15.81 36.93 1.43
CA THR A 84 15.18 36.88 2.76
C THR A 84 14.59 35.50 3.01
N LEU A 85 14.61 35.05 4.27
CA LEU A 85 14.07 33.75 4.68
C LEU A 85 12.60 33.55 4.24
N LYS A 86 11.80 34.63 4.22
CA LYS A 86 10.40 34.58 3.77
C LYS A 86 10.27 34.24 2.28
N LEU A 87 11.08 34.85 1.41
CA LEU A 87 11.06 34.58 -0.02
C LEU A 87 11.53 33.14 -0.33
N ARG A 88 12.58 32.70 0.36
CA ARG A 88 13.11 31.34 0.22
C ARG A 88 12.08 30.29 0.62
N VAL A 89 11.42 30.45 1.76
CA VAL A 89 10.36 29.53 2.21
C VAL A 89 9.19 29.51 1.22
N ASN A 90 8.74 30.67 0.74
CA ASN A 90 7.64 30.73 -0.22
C ASN A 90 8.00 30.02 -1.55
N ARG A 91 9.22 30.21 -2.06
CA ARG A 91 9.69 29.49 -3.26
C ARG A 91 9.71 27.98 -3.05
N VAL A 92 10.24 27.50 -1.93
CA VAL A 92 10.31 26.07 -1.60
C VAL A 92 8.90 25.47 -1.51
N LEU A 93 7.98 26.15 -0.83
CA LEU A 93 6.60 25.70 -0.70
C LEU A 93 5.87 25.70 -2.05
N ASN A 94 6.05 26.75 -2.85
CA ASN A 94 5.41 26.85 -4.16
C ASN A 94 5.93 25.76 -5.11
N SER A 95 7.26 25.62 -5.23
CA SER A 95 7.89 24.60 -6.08
C SER A 95 7.58 23.17 -5.62
N GLY A 96 7.71 22.90 -4.32
CA GLY A 96 7.36 21.63 -3.69
C GLY A 96 5.88 21.28 -3.89
N GLY A 97 4.96 22.21 -3.58
CA GLY A 97 3.53 22.01 -3.72
C GLY A 97 3.11 21.76 -5.17
N HIS A 98 3.63 22.55 -6.12
CA HIS A 98 3.32 22.38 -7.54
C HIS A 98 3.78 21.01 -8.07
N MET A 99 4.99 20.59 -7.69
CA MET A 99 5.56 19.33 -8.14
C MET A 99 4.93 18.13 -7.44
N GLY A 100 4.62 18.25 -6.15
CA GLY A 100 3.86 17.26 -5.39
C GLY A 100 2.49 17.00 -6.00
N ARG A 101 1.71 18.05 -6.29
CA ARG A 101 0.40 17.90 -6.96
C ARG A 101 0.53 17.24 -8.34
N ARG A 102 1.53 17.63 -9.13
CA ARG A 102 1.75 17.07 -10.47
C ARG A 102 2.09 15.58 -10.41
N PHE A 103 3.02 15.19 -9.56
CA PHE A 103 3.41 13.78 -9.41
C PHE A 103 2.32 12.94 -8.76
N GLY A 104 1.65 13.48 -7.72
CA GLY A 104 0.51 12.83 -7.07
C GLY A 104 -0.61 12.53 -8.05
N ASN A 105 -1.07 13.52 -8.83
CA ASN A 105 -2.10 13.31 -9.84
C ASN A 105 -1.68 12.27 -10.90
N ASN A 106 -0.43 12.32 -11.38
CA ASN A 106 0.04 11.38 -12.39
C ASN A 106 0.11 9.95 -11.87
N LEU A 107 0.68 9.72 -10.67
CA LEU A 107 0.76 8.39 -10.09
C LEU A 107 -0.60 7.86 -9.61
N GLY A 108 -1.48 8.74 -9.11
CA GLY A 108 -2.85 8.38 -8.76
C GLY A 108 -3.65 7.89 -9.97
N VAL A 109 -3.57 8.60 -11.11
CA VAL A 109 -4.23 8.17 -12.36
C VAL A 109 -3.65 6.85 -12.88
N LEU A 110 -2.33 6.66 -12.80
CA LEU A 110 -1.70 5.39 -13.16
C LEU A 110 -2.18 4.23 -12.25
N GLY A 111 -2.28 4.46 -10.94
CA GLY A 111 -2.81 3.49 -9.99
C GLY A 111 -4.28 3.14 -10.26
N LEU A 112 -5.10 4.13 -10.62
CA LEU A 112 -6.49 3.94 -11.00
C LEU A 112 -6.61 3.11 -12.29
N MET A 113 -5.85 3.46 -13.33
CA MET A 113 -5.83 2.71 -14.59
C MET A 113 -5.38 1.27 -14.37
N PHE A 114 -4.33 1.06 -13.57
CA PHE A 114 -3.85 -0.27 -13.22
C PHE A 114 -4.92 -1.09 -12.50
N ALA A 115 -5.55 -0.54 -11.46
CA ALA A 115 -6.60 -1.23 -10.72
C ALA A 115 -7.82 -1.56 -11.60
N GLY A 116 -8.21 -0.65 -12.50
CA GLY A 116 -9.31 -0.89 -13.45
C GLY A 116 -9.00 -2.03 -14.42
N ILE A 117 -7.81 -2.03 -15.02
CA ILE A 117 -7.41 -3.05 -15.99
C ILE A 117 -7.18 -4.40 -15.31
N GLU A 118 -6.48 -4.43 -14.18
CA GLU A 118 -6.22 -5.66 -13.41
C GLU A 118 -7.55 -6.34 -13.03
N SER A 119 -8.52 -5.55 -12.58
CA SER A 119 -9.80 -6.10 -12.14
C SER A 119 -10.71 -6.52 -13.28
N GLY A 120 -10.67 -5.82 -14.42
CA GLY A 120 -11.33 -6.27 -15.64
C GLY A 120 -10.74 -7.59 -16.15
N LEU A 121 -9.41 -7.74 -16.09
CA LEU A 121 -8.74 -9.00 -16.47
C LEU A 121 -9.07 -10.14 -15.51
N ILE A 122 -9.10 -9.89 -14.20
CA ILE A 122 -9.50 -10.90 -13.21
C ILE A 122 -10.94 -11.34 -13.43
N HIS A 123 -11.87 -10.40 -13.69
CA HIS A 123 -13.27 -10.73 -13.96
C HIS A 123 -13.45 -11.57 -15.24
N TRP A 124 -12.55 -11.45 -16.20
CA TRP A 124 -12.63 -12.18 -17.47
C TRP A 124 -11.89 -13.53 -17.46
N ARG A 125 -10.82 -13.66 -16.65
CA ARG A 125 -9.98 -14.88 -16.58
C ARG A 125 -10.15 -15.70 -15.30
N ASP A 126 -10.90 -15.20 -14.31
CA ASP A 126 -11.12 -15.77 -12.96
C ASP A 126 -9.83 -16.17 -12.18
N THR A 127 -8.67 -15.80 -12.71
CA THR A 127 -7.35 -16.22 -12.22
C THR A 127 -6.53 -14.99 -11.87
N ASP A 128 -5.85 -15.02 -10.74
CA ASP A 128 -4.93 -13.97 -10.30
C ASP A 128 -3.49 -14.45 -10.50
N ASP A 129 -3.06 -14.39 -11.77
CA ASP A 129 -1.72 -14.82 -12.19
C ASP A 129 -0.78 -13.63 -12.38
N LEU A 130 0.51 -13.91 -12.25
CA LEU A 130 1.61 -12.98 -12.56
C LEU A 130 1.46 -12.37 -13.97
N VAL A 131 0.90 -13.13 -14.91
CA VAL A 131 0.61 -12.68 -16.28
C VAL A 131 -0.44 -11.57 -16.30
N ASN A 132 -1.48 -11.63 -15.47
CA ASN A 132 -2.53 -10.61 -15.43
C ASN A 132 -1.99 -9.30 -14.88
N THR A 133 -1.19 -9.33 -13.81
CA THR A 133 -0.55 -8.13 -13.26
C THR A 133 0.46 -7.53 -14.24
N VAL A 134 1.28 -8.33 -14.93
CA VAL A 134 2.23 -7.82 -15.94
C VAL A 134 1.50 -7.23 -17.15
N LEU A 135 0.45 -7.91 -17.63
CA LEU A 135 -0.37 -7.41 -18.74
C LEU A 135 -1.10 -6.12 -18.36
N ALA A 136 -1.63 -6.04 -17.14
CA ALA A 136 -2.25 -4.83 -16.61
C ALA A 136 -1.26 -3.67 -16.52
N GLY A 137 -0.04 -3.92 -16.03
CA GLY A 137 1.04 -2.94 -15.98
C GLY A 137 1.46 -2.45 -17.37
N LEU A 138 1.60 -3.37 -18.32
CA LEU A 138 1.94 -3.05 -19.72
C LEU A 138 0.85 -2.21 -20.37
N SER A 139 -0.40 -2.64 -20.24
CA SER A 139 -1.56 -1.96 -20.83
C SER A 139 -1.75 -0.57 -20.23
N THR A 140 -1.63 -0.44 -18.91
CA THR A 140 -1.70 0.85 -18.21
C THR A 140 -0.65 1.84 -18.72
N GLY A 141 0.61 1.39 -18.82
CA GLY A 141 1.70 2.23 -19.31
C GLY A 141 1.51 2.66 -20.76
N ALA A 142 1.06 1.72 -21.61
CA ALA A 142 0.80 1.99 -23.02
C ALA A 142 -0.35 3.00 -23.20
N ILE A 143 -1.48 2.78 -22.52
CA ILE A 143 -2.68 3.64 -22.60
C ILE A 143 -2.38 5.04 -22.06
N TYR A 144 -1.74 5.14 -20.89
CA TYR A 144 -1.42 6.44 -20.28
C TYR A 144 -0.58 7.34 -21.19
N ARG A 145 0.29 6.75 -22.01
CA ARG A 145 1.21 7.49 -22.89
C ARG A 145 0.82 7.45 -24.38
N ALA A 146 -0.29 6.81 -24.73
CA ALA A 146 -0.77 6.67 -26.11
C ALA A 146 -0.95 8.03 -26.81
N ALA A 147 -1.46 9.03 -26.08
CA ALA A 147 -1.66 10.38 -26.58
C ALA A 147 -0.36 11.12 -26.97
N LYS A 148 0.82 10.63 -26.53
CA LYS A 148 2.13 11.21 -26.85
C LYS A 148 2.85 10.46 -27.99
N GLY A 149 2.12 9.61 -28.71
CA GLY A 149 2.60 8.86 -29.87
C GLY A 149 2.99 7.41 -29.57
N PRO A 150 3.10 6.57 -30.63
CA PRO A 150 3.25 5.12 -30.51
C PRO A 150 4.57 4.69 -29.86
N ARG A 151 5.67 5.40 -30.11
CA ARG A 151 6.97 5.13 -29.46
C ARG A 151 6.90 5.38 -27.95
N SER A 152 6.24 6.46 -27.55
CA SER A 152 6.05 6.82 -26.15
C SER A 152 5.17 5.80 -25.43
N ALA A 153 4.14 5.28 -26.10
CA ALA A 153 3.28 4.21 -25.62
C ALA A 153 4.04 2.90 -25.41
N ALA A 154 4.83 2.48 -26.39
CA ALA A 154 5.62 1.25 -26.30
C ALA A 154 6.62 1.29 -25.13
N ILE A 155 7.35 2.39 -24.97
CA ILE A 155 8.32 2.56 -23.87
C ILE A 155 7.60 2.59 -22.53
N ALA A 156 6.51 3.36 -22.42
CA ALA A 156 5.75 3.47 -21.17
C ALA A 156 5.10 2.13 -20.79
N GLY A 157 4.59 1.38 -21.77
CA GLY A 157 4.07 0.03 -21.56
C GLY A 157 5.16 -0.93 -21.09
N ALA A 158 6.33 -0.93 -21.72
CA ALA A 158 7.46 -1.76 -21.28
C ALA A 158 7.86 -1.45 -19.82
N ILE A 159 7.98 -0.15 -19.47
CA ILE A 159 8.28 0.27 -18.09
C ILE A 159 7.19 -0.19 -17.13
N GLY A 160 5.92 -0.03 -17.48
CA GLY A 160 4.78 -0.47 -16.67
C GLY A 160 4.76 -1.99 -16.45
N GLY A 161 5.03 -2.77 -17.49
CA GLY A 161 5.11 -4.23 -17.41
C GLY A 161 6.28 -4.71 -16.54
N ILE A 162 7.47 -4.11 -16.70
CA ILE A 162 8.65 -4.44 -15.88
C ILE A 162 8.39 -4.09 -14.41
N ALA A 163 7.82 -2.91 -14.14
CA ALA A 163 7.49 -2.50 -12.78
C ALA A 163 6.48 -3.45 -12.11
N ALA A 164 5.45 -3.87 -12.85
CA ALA A 164 4.48 -4.85 -12.38
C ALA A 164 5.14 -6.22 -12.12
N ALA A 165 5.99 -6.70 -13.03
CA ALA A 165 6.73 -7.95 -12.84
C ALA A 165 7.62 -7.92 -11.57
N ALA A 166 8.33 -6.81 -11.36
CA ALA A 166 9.18 -6.61 -10.19
C ALA A 166 8.36 -6.57 -8.88
N ALA A 167 7.17 -5.95 -8.91
CA ALA A 167 6.30 -5.91 -7.73
C ALA A 167 5.79 -7.31 -7.35
N VAL A 168 5.42 -8.14 -8.33
CA VAL A 168 4.94 -9.50 -8.06
C VAL A 168 6.07 -10.42 -7.61
N SER A 169 7.24 -10.36 -8.25
CA SER A 169 8.40 -11.16 -7.83
C SER A 169 8.86 -10.78 -6.41
N GLY A 170 8.79 -9.49 -6.06
CA GLY A 170 9.02 -9.01 -4.70
C GLY A 170 8.03 -9.60 -3.69
N LYS A 171 6.72 -9.59 -4.00
CA LYS A 171 5.71 -10.24 -3.14
C LYS A 171 5.99 -11.74 -2.95
N GLN A 172 6.37 -12.44 -4.02
CA GLN A 172 6.72 -13.86 -3.96
C GLN A 172 7.97 -14.12 -3.12
N ALA A 173 9.00 -13.27 -3.23
CA ALA A 173 10.19 -13.36 -2.41
C ALA A 173 9.88 -13.13 -0.92
N VAL A 174 9.09 -12.09 -0.58
CA VAL A 174 8.73 -11.80 0.82
C VAL A 174 7.95 -12.96 1.44
N LYS A 175 6.97 -13.53 0.72
CA LYS A 175 6.24 -14.72 1.19
C LYS A 175 7.15 -15.93 1.42
N ARG A 176 8.27 -16.03 0.71
CA ARG A 176 9.24 -17.12 0.86
C ARG A 176 10.12 -16.95 2.10
N TYR A 177 10.38 -15.72 2.54
CA TYR A 177 11.28 -15.41 3.66
C TYR A 177 10.57 -15.12 4.98
N VAL A 178 9.29 -14.75 4.95
CA VAL A 178 8.48 -14.52 6.16
C VAL A 178 7.52 -15.69 6.36
N PRO A 179 7.82 -16.64 7.26
CA PRO A 179 6.83 -17.60 7.71
C PRO A 179 5.81 -16.85 8.58
N ILE A 180 4.59 -16.69 8.06
CA ILE A 180 3.40 -16.31 8.82
C ILE A 180 2.62 -17.58 9.17
#